data_AF-A0A5N5NQE2-F1
#
_entry.id   AF-A0A5N5NQE2-F1
#
_cell.length_a   1.000
_cell.length_b   1.000
_cell.length_c   1.000
_cell.angle_alpha   90.00
_cell.angle_beta   90.00
_cell.angle_gamma   90.00
#
_symmetry.space_group_name_H-M   'P 1'
#
loop_
_entity.id
_entity.type
_entity.pdbx_description
1 polymer ?
#
loop_
_entity_poly.entity_id
_entity_poly.type
_entity_poly.pdbx_seq_one_letter_code
_entity_poly.pdbx_strand_id
1 'polypeptide(L)'
;MWKDRVPYAYWRGNPNVAASRRQLMWCNVFDKYDWNARLYRQASYIESEQGYEYSKLEDQCTHRYKIYIEGRGWSVSEKYILACDSMTLIVKPEFYDFFIRSMVPLQHYWPVHFRFPGLVGPYVPNSVVLFRHTDKVAQAIGKAGSKFIQENLKMERVYDYMFHLLTKYSELLKFKPRIPEGAAERCVQRVWHALGEVYGRNSWRRLR
;
A
#
# COMPACT_ATOMS: atom_id res chain seq x y z
N MET A 1 12.52 18.94 3.18
CA MET A 1 12.26 19.00 1.71
C MET A 1 12.51 17.61 1.10
N TRP A 2 11.92 17.24 -0.07
CA TRP A 2 12.13 15.90 -0.68
C TRP A 2 13.61 15.54 -0.87
N LYS A 3 14.45 16.54 -1.17
CA LYS A 3 15.91 16.40 -1.33
C LYS A 3 16.64 15.96 -0.05
N ASP A 4 16.08 16.25 1.13
CA ASP A 4 16.68 15.91 2.42
C ASP A 4 16.41 14.45 2.82
N ARG A 5 15.58 13.74 2.05
CA ARG A 5 15.27 12.33 2.27
C ARG A 5 16.45 11.45 1.90
N VAL A 6 16.54 10.33 2.60
CA VAL A 6 17.56 9.31 2.38
C VAL A 6 17.45 8.78 0.95
N PRO A 7 18.54 8.77 0.14
CA PRO A 7 18.50 8.46 -1.28
C PRO A 7 18.49 6.95 -1.58
N TYR A 8 17.81 6.16 -0.75
CA TYR A 8 17.70 4.70 -0.89
C TYR A 8 16.25 4.26 -1.03
N ALA A 9 16.04 3.09 -1.64
CA ALA A 9 14.76 2.40 -1.62
C ALA A 9 14.49 1.83 -0.25
N TYR A 10 13.27 2.02 0.25
CA TYR A 10 12.88 1.58 1.58
C TYR A 10 11.68 0.65 1.52
N TRP A 11 11.76 -0.42 2.28
CA TRP A 11 10.63 -1.29 2.59
C TRP A 11 10.69 -1.74 4.05
N ARG A 12 9.54 -1.75 4.70
CA ARG A 12 9.37 -2.35 6.02
C ARG A 12 8.09 -3.17 6.03
N GLY A 13 8.16 -4.39 6.52
CA GLY A 13 7.01 -5.28 6.56
C GLY A 13 7.35 -6.69 7.00
N ASN A 14 6.32 -7.53 7.11
CA ASN A 14 6.50 -8.94 7.46
C ASN A 14 6.89 -9.73 6.20
N PRO A 15 8.11 -10.29 6.11
CA PRO A 15 8.52 -11.06 4.94
C PRO A 15 7.96 -12.49 4.94
N ASN A 16 7.46 -12.99 6.06
CA ASN A 16 7.02 -14.38 6.17
C ASN A 16 5.64 -14.64 5.51
N VAL A 17 4.93 -13.59 5.10
CA VAL A 17 3.58 -13.70 4.53
C VAL A 17 3.55 -14.04 3.03
N ALA A 18 4.68 -13.93 2.33
CA ALA A 18 4.79 -14.22 0.90
C ALA A 18 6.21 -14.63 0.52
N ALA A 19 6.36 -15.55 -0.44
CA ALA A 19 7.67 -15.95 -0.95
C ALA A 19 8.42 -14.78 -1.58
N SER A 20 7.72 -13.94 -2.35
CA SER A 20 8.26 -12.73 -2.98
C SER A 20 8.85 -11.75 -1.96
N ARG A 21 8.21 -11.56 -0.80
CA ARG A 21 8.76 -10.72 0.28
C ARG A 21 9.97 -11.35 0.96
N ARG A 22 10.02 -12.68 1.12
CA ARG A 22 11.24 -13.36 1.61
C ARG A 22 12.40 -13.14 0.65
N GLN A 23 12.16 -13.26 -0.64
CA GLN A 23 13.19 -13.05 -1.65
C GLN A 23 13.59 -11.58 -1.78
N LEU A 24 12.67 -10.63 -1.58
CA LEU A 24 13.00 -9.21 -1.50
C LEU A 24 14.08 -8.95 -0.46
N MET A 25 14.03 -9.63 0.70
CA MET A 25 15.04 -9.49 1.76
C MET A 25 16.46 -9.87 1.32
N TRP A 26 16.63 -10.66 0.25
CA TRP A 26 17.96 -10.95 -0.30
C TRP A 26 18.61 -9.74 -0.99
N CYS A 27 17.83 -8.69 -1.28
CA CYS A 27 18.33 -7.41 -1.80
C CYS A 27 18.76 -6.45 -0.67
N ASN A 28 18.75 -6.88 0.59
CA ASN A 28 19.31 -6.05 1.66
C ASN A 28 20.83 -6.02 1.55
N VAL A 29 21.48 -5.02 2.17
CA VAL A 29 22.94 -4.87 2.12
C VAL A 29 23.61 -6.16 2.65
N PHE A 30 24.44 -6.80 1.82
CA PHE A 30 25.21 -7.97 2.21
C PHE A 30 26.64 -7.89 1.66
N ASP A 31 27.61 -7.91 2.59
CA ASP A 31 29.05 -7.90 2.34
C ASP A 31 29.49 -6.87 1.28
N LYS A 32 29.72 -7.30 0.03
CA LYS A 32 30.22 -6.46 -1.08
C LYS A 32 29.13 -5.84 -1.98
N TYR A 33 27.85 -6.13 -1.75
CA TYR A 33 26.76 -5.69 -2.63
C TYR A 33 25.77 -4.79 -1.88
N ASP A 34 25.73 -3.51 -2.24
CA ASP A 34 24.67 -2.57 -1.85
C ASP A 34 23.74 -2.31 -3.04
N TRP A 35 22.50 -2.79 -2.92
CA TRP A 35 21.45 -2.61 -3.92
C TRP A 35 20.75 -1.24 -3.79
N ASN A 36 21.29 -0.30 -3.02
CA ASN A 36 20.64 0.97 -2.67
C ASN A 36 19.25 0.76 -2.02
N ALA A 37 19.05 -0.37 -1.34
CA ALA A 37 17.81 -0.73 -0.67
C ALA A 37 18.04 -0.91 0.83
N ARG A 38 17.08 -0.48 1.64
CA ARG A 38 17.04 -0.58 3.10
C ARG A 38 15.76 -1.31 3.47
N LEU A 39 15.91 -2.59 3.79
CA LEU A 39 14.80 -3.51 3.99
C LEU A 39 14.74 -3.95 5.45
N TYR A 40 13.61 -3.69 6.09
CA TYR A 40 13.43 -3.93 7.52
C TYR A 40 12.31 -4.94 7.77
N ARG A 41 12.60 -5.94 8.60
CA ARG A 41 11.60 -6.91 9.04
C ARG A 41 10.70 -6.26 10.08
N GLN A 42 9.39 -6.36 9.87
CA GLN A 42 8.36 -5.98 10.83
C GLN A 42 7.59 -7.25 11.22
N ALA A 43 7.79 -7.73 12.44
CA ALA A 43 7.14 -8.94 12.94
C ALA A 43 6.04 -8.55 13.93
N SER A 44 4.81 -9.02 13.70
CA SER A 44 3.63 -8.63 14.49
C SER A 44 3.77 -8.96 15.97
N TYR A 45 4.44 -10.07 16.32
CA TYR A 45 4.68 -10.47 17.71
C TYR A 45 5.54 -9.43 18.44
N ILE A 46 6.70 -9.08 17.86
CA ILE A 46 7.65 -8.12 18.46
C ILE A 46 7.03 -6.72 18.55
N GLU A 47 6.33 -6.28 17.50
CA GLU A 47 5.68 -4.96 17.48
C GLU A 47 4.53 -4.89 18.50
N SER A 48 3.80 -6.00 18.73
CA SER A 48 2.73 -6.03 19.73
C SER A 48 3.25 -5.91 21.17
N GLU A 49 4.42 -6.49 21.47
CA GLU A 49 5.08 -6.35 22.78
C GLU A 49 5.60 -4.92 23.00
N GLN A 50 5.98 -4.23 21.93
CA GLN A 50 6.51 -2.86 21.95
C GLN A 50 5.43 -1.78 21.70
N GLY A 51 4.16 -2.14 21.77
CA GLY A 51 3.05 -1.19 21.59
C GLY A 51 3.02 -0.50 20.23
N TYR A 52 3.60 -1.11 19.18
CA TYR A 52 3.67 -0.61 17.82
C TYR A 52 4.41 0.74 17.67
N GLU A 53 5.27 1.11 18.61
CA GLU A 53 5.99 2.39 18.63
C GLU A 53 6.71 2.68 17.32
N TYR A 54 7.32 1.65 16.72
CA TYR A 54 8.10 1.75 15.48
C TYR A 54 7.29 1.45 14.21
N SER A 55 5.97 1.27 14.32
CA SER A 55 5.08 0.88 13.23
C SER A 55 4.25 2.03 12.67
N LYS A 56 4.41 3.26 13.19
CA LYS A 56 3.72 4.45 12.69
C LYS A 56 3.99 4.65 11.20
N LEU A 57 2.96 5.03 10.47
CA LEU A 57 3.03 5.13 9.01
C LEU A 57 3.72 6.44 8.59
N GLU A 58 3.48 7.51 9.34
CA GLU A 58 4.09 8.83 9.13
C GLU A 58 5.63 8.78 9.23
N ASP A 59 6.17 7.97 10.13
CA ASP A 59 7.61 7.84 10.37
C ASP A 59 8.33 7.06 9.24
N GLN A 60 7.58 6.50 8.30
CA GLN A 60 8.13 5.70 7.20
C GLN A 60 8.29 6.49 5.89
N CYS A 61 8.01 7.79 5.88
CA CYS A 61 8.15 8.68 4.70
C CYS A 61 9.54 9.37 4.61
N THR A 62 10.59 8.74 5.15
CA THR A 62 11.95 9.30 5.30
C THR A 62 12.86 9.12 4.08
N HIS A 63 12.45 8.29 3.12
CA HIS A 63 13.27 7.86 1.98
C HIS A 63 12.73 8.41 0.66
N ARG A 64 13.62 8.66 -0.32
CA ARG A 64 13.22 9.16 -1.65
C ARG A 64 12.42 8.13 -2.45
N TYR A 65 12.68 6.84 -2.20
CA TYR A 65 12.08 5.74 -2.91
C TYR A 65 11.41 4.77 -1.94
N LYS A 66 10.20 4.30 -2.27
CA LYS A 66 9.45 3.35 -1.44
C LYS A 66 9.06 2.15 -2.26
N ILE A 67 9.28 0.95 -1.73
CA ILE A 67 8.90 -0.28 -2.43
C ILE A 67 7.51 -0.70 -1.97
N TYR A 68 6.64 -1.00 -2.93
CA TYR A 68 5.41 -1.72 -2.71
C TYR A 68 5.54 -3.13 -3.26
N ILE A 69 5.22 -4.12 -2.43
CA ILE A 69 5.19 -5.54 -2.78
C ILE A 69 4.04 -6.23 -2.06
N GLU A 70 3.36 -7.10 -2.77
CA GLU A 70 2.20 -7.85 -2.28
C GLU A 70 2.56 -8.81 -1.14
N GLY A 71 1.55 -9.16 -0.36
CA GLY A 71 1.64 -10.16 0.71
C GLY A 71 0.95 -11.45 0.29
N ARG A 72 0.01 -11.94 1.09
CA ARG A 72 -0.90 -13.04 0.69
C ARG A 72 -1.85 -12.63 -0.44
N GLY A 73 -2.06 -11.33 -0.62
CA GLY A 73 -2.83 -10.68 -1.68
C GLY A 73 -2.34 -9.24 -1.82
N TRP A 74 -3.21 -8.31 -2.23
CA TRP A 74 -2.90 -6.88 -2.19
C TRP A 74 -2.54 -6.44 -0.77
N SER A 75 -1.65 -5.46 -0.64
CA SER A 75 -1.18 -5.00 0.67
C SER A 75 -1.76 -3.65 1.01
N VAL A 76 -2.41 -3.54 2.17
CA VAL A 76 -3.03 -2.30 2.66
C VAL A 76 -2.06 -1.12 2.77
N SER A 77 -0.75 -1.40 2.79
CA SER A 77 0.34 -0.43 2.83
C SER A 77 0.46 0.42 1.56
N GLU A 78 -0.11 -0.01 0.43
CA GLU A 78 0.05 0.66 -0.86
C GLU A 78 -0.34 2.13 -0.83
N LYS A 79 -1.56 2.44 -0.38
CA LYS A 79 -2.07 3.81 -0.29
C LYS A 79 -1.22 4.71 0.59
N TYR A 80 -0.68 4.16 1.68
CA TYR A 80 0.17 4.92 2.61
C TYR A 80 1.56 5.17 2.04
N ILE A 81 2.11 4.19 1.32
CA ILE A 81 3.37 4.33 0.59
C ILE A 81 3.24 5.43 -0.49
N LEU A 82 2.16 5.39 -1.27
CA LEU A 82 1.90 6.38 -2.32
C LEU A 82 1.67 7.79 -1.75
N ALA A 83 1.12 7.92 -0.54
CA ALA A 83 0.92 9.21 0.11
C ALA A 83 2.22 9.91 0.57
N CYS A 84 3.37 9.21 0.59
CA CYS A 84 4.61 9.75 1.15
C CYS A 84 5.32 10.82 0.29
N ASP A 85 4.86 11.18 -0.91
CA ASP A 85 5.63 11.95 -1.93
C ASP A 85 6.96 11.30 -2.38
N SER A 86 7.22 10.06 -1.94
CA SER A 86 8.35 9.27 -2.41
C SER A 86 8.02 8.66 -3.77
N MET A 87 9.02 8.45 -4.62
CA MET A 87 8.79 7.67 -5.83
C MET A 87 8.48 6.23 -5.43
N THR A 88 7.25 5.79 -5.69
CA THR A 88 6.82 4.44 -5.34
C THR A 88 7.21 3.45 -6.43
N LEU A 89 7.96 2.43 -6.03
CA LEU A 89 8.40 1.30 -6.82
C LEU A 89 7.38 0.18 -6.63
N ILE A 90 6.46 0.01 -7.57
CA ILE A 90 5.43 -1.02 -7.49
C ILE A 90 5.96 -2.27 -8.16
N VAL A 91 6.24 -3.29 -7.36
CA VAL A 91 6.46 -4.65 -7.87
C VAL A 91 5.19 -5.10 -8.56
N LYS A 92 5.32 -5.56 -9.82
CA LYS A 92 4.19 -5.96 -10.67
C LYS A 92 3.10 -6.68 -9.83
N PRO A 93 1.94 -6.05 -9.62
CA PRO A 93 0.89 -6.61 -8.78
C PRO A 93 0.13 -7.70 -9.54
N GLU A 94 -0.24 -8.76 -8.82
CA GLU A 94 -1.20 -9.76 -9.26
C GLU A 94 -2.61 -9.44 -8.74
N PHE A 95 -2.69 -8.78 -7.59
CA PHE A 95 -3.92 -8.40 -6.89
C PHE A 95 -4.15 -6.89 -7.02
N TYR A 96 -5.21 -6.53 -7.75
CA TYR A 96 -5.56 -5.14 -7.99
C TYR A 96 -6.57 -4.65 -6.95
N ASP A 97 -6.19 -3.65 -6.16
CA ASP A 97 -7.13 -2.81 -5.43
C ASP A 97 -7.92 -1.93 -6.41
N PHE A 98 -9.10 -1.44 -6.01
CA PHE A 98 -10.06 -0.78 -6.91
C PHE A 98 -9.50 0.49 -7.56
N PHE A 99 -8.58 1.18 -6.90
CA PHE A 99 -8.00 2.45 -7.38
C PHE A 99 -6.76 2.26 -8.27
N ILE A 100 -6.08 1.11 -8.20
CA ILE A 100 -4.80 0.90 -8.89
C ILE A 100 -4.99 0.96 -10.41
N ARG A 101 -6.14 0.50 -10.91
CA ARG A 101 -6.45 0.49 -12.35
C ARG A 101 -6.49 1.88 -12.98
N SER A 102 -6.75 2.91 -12.18
CA SER A 102 -6.74 4.30 -12.62
C SER A 102 -5.34 4.93 -12.52
N MET A 103 -4.34 4.19 -12.04
CA MET A 103 -2.97 4.66 -11.98
C MET A 103 -2.20 4.36 -13.27
N VAL A 104 -1.38 5.32 -13.69
CA VAL A 104 -0.60 5.22 -14.93
C VAL A 104 0.87 4.95 -14.57
N PRO A 105 1.49 3.88 -15.09
CA PRO A 105 2.92 3.62 -14.91
C PRO A 105 3.76 4.78 -15.43
N LEU A 106 4.91 5.05 -14.77
CA LEU A 106 5.83 6.15 -15.05
C LEU A 106 5.26 7.56 -14.82
N GLN A 107 3.96 7.68 -14.52
CA GLN A 107 3.33 8.92 -14.11
C GLN A 107 3.05 8.92 -12.61
N HIS A 108 2.36 7.90 -12.09
CA HIS A 108 1.99 7.81 -10.67
C HIS A 108 2.93 6.90 -9.86
N TYR A 109 3.64 6.00 -10.54
CA TYR A 109 4.55 5.06 -9.89
C TYR A 109 5.57 4.51 -10.89
N TRP A 110 6.63 3.90 -10.37
CA TRP A 110 7.64 3.21 -11.17
C TRP A 110 7.36 1.69 -11.18
N PRO A 111 7.06 1.08 -12.33
CA PRO A 111 6.83 -0.36 -12.40
C PRO A 111 8.15 -1.14 -12.25
N VAL A 112 8.16 -2.11 -11.33
CA VAL A 112 9.30 -2.99 -11.08
C VAL A 112 8.94 -4.42 -11.43
N HIS A 113 9.75 -5.03 -12.29
CA HIS A 113 9.71 -6.47 -12.53
C HIS A 113 10.81 -7.12 -11.71
N PHE A 114 10.43 -7.86 -10.67
CA PHE A 114 11.35 -8.78 -10.00
C PHE A 114 11.25 -10.13 -10.71
N ARG A 115 12.31 -10.49 -11.44
CA ARG A 115 12.52 -11.89 -11.79
C ARG A 115 13.36 -12.49 -10.69
N PHE A 116 12.75 -13.34 -9.87
CA PHE A 116 13.49 -14.15 -8.91
C PHE A 116 13.85 -15.47 -9.61
N PRO A 117 15.08 -15.66 -10.12
CA PRO A 117 15.45 -16.97 -10.62
C PRO A 117 15.39 -17.95 -9.44
N GLY A 118 14.69 -19.07 -9.64
CA GLY A 118 14.55 -20.09 -8.61
C GLY A 118 15.91 -20.59 -8.15
N LEU A 119 16.11 -20.63 -6.82
CA LEU A 119 17.08 -21.40 -6.02
C LEU A 119 18.57 -21.51 -6.46
N VAL A 120 19.01 -20.91 -7.57
CA VAL A 120 20.36 -21.13 -8.11
C VAL A 120 20.97 -19.81 -8.59
N GLY A 121 21.91 -19.28 -7.82
CA GLY A 121 22.85 -18.24 -8.26
C GLY A 121 22.69 -16.85 -7.62
N PRO A 122 23.77 -16.04 -7.61
CA PRO A 122 23.78 -14.71 -7.00
C PRO A 122 22.78 -13.78 -7.69
N TYR A 123 21.93 -13.18 -6.88
CA TYR A 123 20.79 -12.36 -7.27
C TYR A 123 21.28 -11.08 -7.97
N VAL A 124 20.89 -10.84 -9.22
CA VAL A 124 21.08 -9.54 -9.89
C VAL A 124 19.71 -8.95 -10.20
N PRO A 125 19.13 -8.14 -9.31
CA PRO A 125 17.95 -7.36 -9.61
C PRO A 125 18.33 -6.30 -10.66
N ASN A 126 18.19 -6.67 -11.93
CA ASN A 126 18.30 -5.75 -13.07
C ASN A 126 17.37 -4.53 -12.94
N SER A 127 16.40 -4.53 -12.03
CA SER A 127 15.47 -3.42 -11.81
C SER A 127 15.79 -2.54 -10.61
N VAL A 128 16.53 -3.02 -9.60
CA VAL A 128 16.90 -2.22 -8.41
C VAL A 128 18.24 -1.51 -8.62
N VAL A 129 19.17 -2.10 -9.39
CA VAL A 129 20.47 -1.48 -9.72
C VAL A 129 20.37 -0.31 -10.71
N LEU A 130 19.25 -0.18 -11.43
CA LEU A 130 19.10 0.77 -12.53
C LEU A 130 18.41 2.09 -12.15
N PHE A 131 18.40 2.47 -10.87
CA PHE A 131 17.92 3.79 -10.41
C PHE A 131 18.88 4.94 -10.76
N ARG A 132 19.24 5.05 -12.04
CA ARG A 132 20.03 6.17 -12.62
C ARG A 132 19.13 7.28 -13.20
N HIS A 133 17.95 7.48 -12.63
CA HIS A 133 17.10 8.61 -13.03
C HIS A 133 17.46 9.87 -12.24
N THR A 134 17.29 11.03 -12.89
CA THR A 134 17.50 12.30 -12.20
C THR A 134 16.50 12.47 -11.07
N ASP A 135 16.97 13.03 -9.94
CA ASP A 135 16.16 13.38 -8.77
C ASP A 135 14.85 14.12 -9.15
N LYS A 136 14.89 14.94 -10.21
CA LYS A 136 13.72 15.65 -10.75
C LYS A 136 12.60 14.73 -11.21
N VAL A 137 12.93 13.65 -11.93
CA VAL A 137 11.95 12.68 -12.42
C VAL A 137 11.35 11.91 -11.26
N ALA A 138 12.19 11.44 -10.33
CA ALA A 138 11.72 10.71 -9.17
C ALA A 138 10.79 11.56 -8.29
N GLN A 139 11.15 12.82 -8.06
CA GLN A 139 10.31 13.75 -7.33
C GLN A 139 8.97 14.02 -8.05
N ALA A 140 8.99 14.17 -9.37
CA ALA A 140 7.78 14.39 -10.16
C ALA A 140 6.81 13.21 -10.07
N ILE A 141 7.31 11.98 -10.23
CA ILE A 141 6.50 10.76 -10.11
C ILE A 141 5.95 10.60 -8.69
N GLY A 142 6.80 10.78 -7.67
CA GLY A 142 6.38 10.70 -6.27
C GLY A 142 5.27 11.68 -5.92
N LYS A 143 5.39 12.94 -6.38
CA LYS A 143 4.37 13.98 -6.20
C LYS A 143 3.09 13.70 -6.99
N ALA A 144 3.20 13.12 -8.18
CA ALA A 144 2.02 12.75 -8.98
C ALA A 144 1.27 11.58 -8.36
N GLY A 145 1.98 10.57 -7.82
CA GLY A 145 1.38 9.45 -7.10
C GLY A 145 0.66 9.87 -5.81
N SER A 146 1.28 10.72 -5.01
CA SER A 146 0.65 11.25 -3.79
C SER A 146 -0.55 12.13 -4.09
N LYS A 147 -0.44 13.02 -5.09
CA LYS A 147 -1.55 13.84 -5.59
C LYS A 147 -2.72 12.96 -6.04
N PHE A 148 -2.44 11.89 -6.79
CA PHE A 148 -3.47 10.94 -7.21
C PHE A 148 -4.23 10.37 -6.00
N ILE A 149 -3.53 9.92 -4.96
CA ILE A 149 -4.17 9.40 -3.74
C ILE A 149 -4.98 10.48 -3.02
N GLN A 150 -4.43 11.68 -2.87
CA GLN A 150 -5.11 12.79 -2.20
C GLN A 150 -6.39 13.24 -2.93
N GLU A 151 -6.42 13.13 -4.25
CA GLU A 151 -7.55 13.59 -5.06
C GLU A 151 -8.58 12.48 -5.34
N ASN A 152 -8.12 11.24 -5.60
CA ASN A 152 -8.95 10.15 -6.10
C ASN A 152 -9.26 9.08 -5.05
N LEU A 153 -8.57 9.07 -3.90
CA LEU A 153 -8.84 8.14 -2.79
C LEU A 153 -9.39 8.84 -1.54
N LYS A 154 -10.10 9.95 -1.75
CA LYS A 154 -10.88 10.61 -0.69
C LYS A 154 -12.03 9.72 -0.24
N MET A 155 -12.43 9.84 1.04
CA MET A 155 -13.55 9.06 1.57
C MET A 155 -14.84 9.22 0.75
N GLU A 156 -15.12 10.43 0.26
CA GLU A 156 -16.24 10.70 -0.67
C GLU A 156 -16.18 9.80 -1.91
N ARG A 157 -15.01 9.72 -2.57
CA ARG A 157 -14.79 8.87 -3.75
C ARG A 157 -14.91 7.38 -3.43
N VAL A 158 -14.45 6.96 -2.25
CA VAL A 158 -14.60 5.57 -1.79
C VAL A 158 -16.08 5.23 -1.62
N TYR A 159 -16.85 6.08 -0.95
CA TYR A 159 -18.29 5.86 -0.79
C TYR A 159 -19.04 5.89 -2.12
N ASP A 160 -18.73 6.84 -3.01
CA ASP A 160 -19.31 6.91 -4.35
C ASP A 160 -19.03 5.64 -5.15
N TYR A 161 -17.79 5.13 -5.11
CA TYR A 161 -17.42 3.88 -5.80
C TYR A 161 -18.20 2.69 -5.25
N MET A 162 -18.28 2.54 -3.92
CA MET A 162 -18.99 1.43 -3.29
C MET A 162 -20.50 1.48 -3.59
N PHE A 163 -21.09 2.68 -3.54
CA PHE A 163 -22.49 2.88 -3.91
C PHE A 163 -22.72 2.51 -5.38
N HIS A 164 -21.93 3.06 -6.30
CA HIS A 164 -22.01 2.75 -7.72
C HIS A 164 -21.88 1.26 -8.01
N LEU A 165 -20.90 0.59 -7.38
CA LEU A 165 -20.67 -0.85 -7.53
C LEU A 165 -21.90 -1.66 -7.10
N LEU A 166 -22.46 -1.37 -5.92
CA LEU A 166 -23.63 -2.08 -5.41
C LEU A 166 -24.88 -1.80 -6.25
N THR A 167 -25.07 -0.57 -6.72
CA THR A 167 -26.17 -0.21 -7.63
C THR A 167 -26.05 -0.96 -8.96
N LYS A 168 -24.87 -0.99 -9.58
CA LYS A 168 -24.68 -1.70 -10.86
C LYS A 168 -24.75 -3.21 -10.72
N TYR A 169 -24.30 -3.75 -9.60
CA TYR A 169 -24.46 -5.17 -9.32
C TYR A 169 -25.93 -5.57 -9.13
N SER A 170 -26.75 -4.72 -8.48
CA SER A 170 -28.17 -5.03 -8.25
C SER A 170 -28.99 -5.12 -9.54
N GLU A 171 -28.61 -4.38 -10.59
CA GLU A 171 -29.19 -4.46 -11.94
C GLU A 171 -29.01 -5.85 -12.58
N LEU A 172 -28.03 -6.64 -12.14
CA LEU A 172 -27.75 -7.99 -12.67
C LEU A 172 -28.57 -9.10 -12.00
N LEU A 173 -29.33 -8.79 -10.95
CA LEU A 173 -30.08 -9.79 -10.19
C LEU A 173 -31.25 -10.34 -11.02
N LYS A 174 -31.25 -11.65 -11.23
CA LYS A 174 -32.33 -12.38 -11.93
C LYS A 174 -33.46 -12.84 -11.00
N PHE A 175 -33.46 -12.38 -9.75
CA PHE A 175 -34.46 -12.74 -8.75
C PHE A 175 -34.82 -11.51 -7.91
N LYS A 176 -36.00 -11.54 -7.29
CA LYS A 176 -36.41 -10.51 -6.32
C LYS A 176 -35.83 -10.87 -4.94
N PRO A 177 -34.93 -10.06 -4.36
CA PRO A 177 -34.38 -10.33 -3.04
C PRO A 177 -35.47 -10.45 -1.98
N ARG A 178 -35.29 -11.39 -1.05
CA ARG A 178 -36.15 -11.56 0.14
C ARG A 178 -35.26 -11.62 1.37
N ILE A 179 -35.80 -11.14 2.49
CA ILE A 179 -35.11 -11.21 3.78
C ILE A 179 -35.12 -12.69 4.23
N PRO A 180 -33.95 -13.33 4.43
CA PRO A 180 -33.91 -14.70 4.90
C PRO A 180 -34.36 -14.80 6.37
N GLU A 181 -34.92 -15.95 6.74
CA GLU A 181 -35.34 -16.21 8.12
C GLU A 181 -34.14 -16.09 9.08
N GLY A 182 -34.35 -15.43 10.22
CA GLY A 182 -33.29 -15.14 11.19
C GLY A 182 -32.38 -13.95 10.83
N ALA A 183 -32.59 -13.27 9.71
CA ALA A 183 -31.88 -12.03 9.41
C ALA A 183 -32.28 -10.91 10.40
N ALA A 184 -31.28 -10.28 11.01
CA ALA A 184 -31.49 -9.15 11.90
C ALA A 184 -31.20 -7.83 11.17
N GLU A 185 -32.15 -6.89 11.24
CA GLU A 185 -31.93 -5.54 10.74
C GLU A 185 -30.81 -4.86 11.54
N ARG A 186 -29.87 -4.24 10.81
CA ARG A 186 -28.81 -3.40 11.39
C ARG A 186 -29.15 -1.95 11.06
N CYS A 187 -29.84 -1.27 11.97
CA CYS A 187 -30.08 0.16 11.84
C CYS A 187 -28.75 0.92 11.76
N VAL A 188 -28.74 1.96 10.91
CA VAL A 188 -27.61 2.88 10.75
C VAL A 188 -27.14 3.37 12.13
N GLN A 189 -28.00 3.89 13.01
CA GLN A 189 -27.56 4.33 14.34
C GLN A 189 -26.88 3.25 15.20
N ARG A 190 -27.25 1.97 15.06
CA ARG A 190 -26.64 0.87 15.81
C ARG A 190 -25.27 0.46 15.24
N VAL A 191 -25.09 0.53 13.92
CA VAL A 191 -23.77 0.42 13.29
C VAL A 191 -22.86 1.55 13.78
N TRP A 192 -23.39 2.77 13.91
CA TRP A 192 -22.64 3.94 14.35
C TRP A 192 -22.28 3.86 15.84
N HIS A 193 -23.17 3.33 16.67
CA HIS A 193 -22.91 3.10 18.09
C HIS A 193 -21.83 2.01 18.28
N ALA A 194 -21.93 0.90 17.55
CA ALA A 194 -20.95 -0.18 17.59
C ALA A 194 -19.57 0.29 17.07
N LEU A 195 -19.51 1.10 16.02
CA LEU A 195 -18.24 1.67 15.52
C LEU A 195 -17.68 2.77 16.46
N GLY A 196 -18.54 3.56 17.10
CA GLY A 196 -18.14 4.57 18.07
C GLY A 196 -17.60 3.98 19.39
N GLU A 197 -18.05 2.78 19.76
CA GLU A 197 -17.48 1.99 20.86
C GLU A 197 -16.10 1.41 20.51
N VAL A 198 -15.85 1.10 19.23
CA VAL A 198 -14.56 0.54 18.76
C VAL A 198 -13.50 1.62 18.48
N TYR A 199 -13.87 2.81 17.98
CA TYR A 199 -12.92 3.84 17.51
C TYR A 199 -12.94 5.17 18.28
N GLY A 200 -13.74 5.27 19.36
CA GLY A 200 -13.81 6.44 20.22
C GLY A 200 -14.65 7.59 19.65
N ARG A 201 -15.49 8.19 20.50
CA ARG A 201 -16.52 9.20 20.13
C ARG A 201 -16.00 10.53 19.55
N ASN A 202 -14.70 10.81 19.62
CA ASN A 202 -14.15 12.15 19.36
C ASN A 202 -13.61 12.40 17.94
N SER A 203 -13.51 11.39 17.08
CA SER A 203 -12.91 11.52 15.74
C SER A 203 -13.86 12.04 14.66
N TRP A 204 -15.18 12.05 14.88
CA TRP A 204 -16.16 12.20 13.79
C TRP A 204 -17.11 13.41 13.87
N ARG A 205 -16.93 14.34 14.82
CA ARG A 205 -17.75 15.58 14.89
C ARG A 205 -17.54 16.56 13.71
N ARG A 206 -16.63 16.28 12.78
CA ARG A 206 -16.30 17.15 11.63
C ARG A 206 -17.00 16.81 10.30
N LEU A 207 -17.89 15.82 10.27
CA LEU A 207 -18.65 15.47 9.06
C LEU A 207 -20.13 15.88 9.13
N ARG A 208 -20.43 16.94 9.90
CA ARG A 208 -21.67 17.69 9.78
C ARG A 208 -21.41 18.99 9.06
#